data_AF-A0AAV5XEK4-F1
#
_entry.id   AF-A0AAV5XEK4-F1
#
_cell.length_a   1.000
_cell.length_b   1.000
_cell.length_c   1.000
_cell.angle_alpha   90.00
_cell.angle_beta   90.00
_cell.angle_gamma   90.00
#
_symmetry.space_group_name_H-M   'P 1'
#
loop_
_entity.id
_entity.type
_entity.pdbx_description
1 polymer ?
#
loop_
_entity_poly.entity_id
_entity_poly.type
_entity_poly.pdbx_seq_one_letter_code
_entity_poly.pdbx_strand_id
1 'polypeptide(L)'
;MTARRDQIAGRMAEAVVKRLVMRKLAEVKDESRAREVIRRILAEDLLAEEKLDADARALLLDHAKEIRDSASDYRRLFALVRAKLAKERGFTL
;
A
#
# COMPACT_ATOMS: atom_id res chain seq x y z
N MET A 1 -12.13 9.07 1.72
CA MET A 1 -10.71 8.65 1.64
C MET A 1 -10.30 8.20 0.23
N THR A 2 -11.21 7.67 -0.60
CA THR A 2 -10.95 7.19 -1.98
C THR A 2 -10.24 8.20 -2.90
N ALA A 3 -10.59 9.48 -2.83
CA ALA A 3 -10.04 10.51 -3.73
C ALA A 3 -8.54 10.78 -3.51
N ARG A 4 -8.04 10.67 -2.27
CA ARG A 4 -6.63 10.92 -1.96
C ARG A 4 -5.74 9.79 -2.49
N ARG A 5 -6.17 8.54 -2.29
CA ARG A 5 -5.48 7.36 -2.80
C ARG A 5 -5.38 7.38 -4.32
N ASP A 6 -6.50 7.65 -5.00
CA ASP A 6 -6.53 7.71 -6.47
C ASP A 6 -5.62 8.83 -7.02
N GLN A 7 -5.58 9.99 -6.35
CA GLN A 7 -4.66 11.07 -6.69
C GLN A 7 -3.19 10.64 -6.54
N ILE A 8 -2.83 9.95 -5.45
CA ILE A 8 -1.47 9.44 -5.22
C ILE A 8 -1.10 8.40 -6.30
N ALA A 9 -1.99 7.44 -6.56
CA ALA A 9 -1.80 6.43 -7.59
C ALA A 9 -1.60 7.07 -8.98
N GLY A 10 -2.35 8.12 -9.31
CA GLY A 10 -2.18 8.88 -10.55
C GLY A 10 -0.80 9.53 -10.68
N ARG A 11 -0.34 10.22 -9.63
CA ARG A 11 1.01 10.85 -9.62
C ARG A 11 2.13 9.82 -9.72
N MET A 12 1.98 8.67 -9.06
CA MET A 12 2.95 7.57 -9.14
C MET A 12 2.96 6.94 -10.53
N ALA A 13 1.79 6.70 -11.12
CA ALA A 13 1.69 6.15 -12.48
C ALA A 13 2.37 7.05 -13.51
N GLU A 14 2.19 8.36 -13.40
CA GLU A 14 2.89 9.33 -14.23
C GLU A 14 4.41 9.24 -14.06
N ALA A 15 4.90 9.21 -12.81
CA ALA A 15 6.33 9.10 -12.53
C ALA A 15 6.95 7.77 -13.03
N VAL A 16 6.22 6.66 -12.90
CA VAL A 16 6.66 5.34 -13.37
C VAL A 16 6.79 5.32 -14.89
N VAL A 17 5.74 5.68 -15.62
CA VAL A 17 5.77 5.70 -17.10
C VAL A 17 6.85 6.64 -17.60
N LYS A 18 6.95 7.84 -17.02
CA LYS A 18 8.01 8.80 -17.35
C LYS A 18 9.40 8.21 -17.19
N ARG A 19 9.68 7.51 -16.07
CA ARG A 19 11.00 6.88 -15.84
C ARG A 19 11.26 5.72 -16.79
N LEU A 20 10.26 4.89 -17.09
CA LEU A 20 10.39 3.77 -18.01
C LEU A 20 10.79 4.26 -19.42
N VAL A 21 10.12 5.29 -19.92
CA VAL A 21 10.38 5.87 -21.25
C VAL A 21 11.72 6.62 -21.26
N MET A 22 11.94 7.54 -20.30
CA MET A 22 13.17 8.37 -20.28
C MET A 22 14.45 7.54 -20.15
N ARG A 23 14.39 6.44 -19.37
CA ARG A 23 15.53 5.54 -19.19
C ARG A 23 15.61 4.43 -20.23
N LYS A 24 14.71 4.42 -21.21
CA LYS A 24 14.61 3.38 -22.25
C LYS A 24 14.54 1.96 -21.67
N LEU A 25 13.86 1.81 -20.54
CA LEU A 25 13.68 0.52 -19.86
C LEU A 25 12.51 -0.29 -20.43
N ALA A 26 11.61 0.36 -21.17
CA ALA A 26 10.49 -0.27 -21.87
C ALA A 26 10.13 0.54 -23.12
N GLU A 27 9.69 -0.15 -24.18
CA GLU A 27 9.07 0.48 -25.35
C GLU A 27 7.56 0.59 -25.11
N VAL A 28 7.09 1.82 -24.84
CA VAL A 28 5.69 2.09 -24.51
C VAL A 28 5.00 2.73 -25.70
N LYS A 29 4.16 1.96 -26.39
CA LYS A 29 3.43 2.42 -27.60
C LYS A 29 2.29 3.38 -27.29
N ASP A 30 1.63 3.18 -26.14
CA ASP A 30 0.54 4.03 -25.65
C ASP A 30 0.80 4.38 -24.17
N GLU A 31 1.41 5.54 -23.97
CA GLU A 31 1.71 6.04 -22.62
C GLU A 31 0.44 6.32 -21.80
N SER A 32 -0.63 6.77 -22.43
CA SER A 32 -1.90 7.07 -21.75
C SER A 32 -2.51 5.80 -21.17
N ARG A 33 -2.57 4.74 -21.98
CA ARG A 33 -3.05 3.44 -21.52
C ARG A 33 -2.14 2.83 -20.46
N ALA A 34 -0.82 2.96 -20.61
CA ALA A 34 0.13 2.49 -19.60
C ALA A 34 -0.08 3.18 -18.25
N ARG A 35 -0.26 4.51 -18.25
CA ARG A 35 -0.55 5.27 -17.02
C ARG A 35 -1.87 4.82 -16.38
N GLU A 36 -2.91 4.58 -17.17
CA GLU A 36 -4.20 4.13 -16.65
C GLU A 36 -4.09 2.75 -15.98
N VAL A 37 -3.41 1.79 -16.61
CA VAL A 37 -3.20 0.45 -16.07
C VAL A 37 -2.38 0.51 -14.77
N ILE A 38 -1.27 1.25 -14.77
CA ILE A 38 -0.42 1.39 -13.58
C ILE A 38 -1.18 2.08 -12.46
N ARG A 39 -1.95 3.15 -12.76
CA ARG A 39 -2.78 3.83 -11.76
C ARG A 39 -3.77 2.87 -11.12
N ARG A 40 -4.45 2.03 -11.91
CA ARG A 40 -5.43 1.06 -11.39
C ARG A 40 -4.76 0.07 -10.45
N ILE A 41 -3.63 -0.52 -10.85
CA ILE A 41 -2.86 -1.46 -10.03
C ILE A 41 -2.46 -0.79 -8.71
N LEU A 42 -1.85 0.39 -8.77
CA LEU A 42 -1.44 1.12 -7.56
C LEU A 42 -2.63 1.48 -6.66
N ALA A 43 -3.78 1.85 -7.22
CA ALA A 43 -4.97 2.17 -6.44
C ALA A 43 -5.56 0.93 -5.74
N GLU A 44 -5.50 -0.24 -6.38
CA GLU A 44 -5.89 -1.53 -5.81
C GLU A 44 -4.92 -1.95 -4.69
N ASP A 45 -3.61 -1.83 -4.91
CA ASP A 45 -2.57 -2.17 -3.92
C ASP A 45 -2.67 -1.28 -2.68
N LEU A 46 -2.79 0.04 -2.87
CA LEU A 46 -2.96 0.98 -1.75
C LEU A 46 -4.26 0.71 -0.97
N LEU A 47 -5.33 0.25 -1.62
CA LEU A 47 -6.57 -0.14 -0.92
C LEU A 47 -6.35 -1.42 -0.09
N ALA A 48 -5.64 -2.39 -0.65
CA ALA A 48 -5.30 -3.62 0.07
C ALA A 48 -4.42 -3.32 1.30
N GLU A 49 -3.47 -2.40 1.16
CA GLU A 49 -2.62 -1.91 2.26
C GLU A 49 -3.44 -1.18 3.33
N GLU A 50 -4.36 -0.28 2.95
CA GLU A 50 -5.28 0.39 3.88
C GLU A 50 -6.12 -0.62 4.69
N LYS A 51 -6.62 -1.66 4.03
CA LYS A 51 -7.41 -2.72 4.68
C LYS A 51 -6.54 -3.55 5.62
N LEU A 52 -5.32 -3.89 5.22
CA LEU A 52 -4.36 -4.59 6.06
C LEU A 52 -4.07 -3.82 7.35
N ASP A 53 -3.87 -2.50 7.23
CA ASP A 53 -3.64 -1.61 8.38
C ASP A 53 -4.85 -1.55 9.31
N ALA A 54 -6.06 -1.47 8.75
CA ALA A 54 -7.29 -1.48 9.53
C ALA A 54 -7.45 -2.80 10.32
N ASP A 55 -7.20 -3.94 9.66
CA ASP A 55 -7.30 -5.27 10.27
C ASP A 55 -6.25 -5.46 11.37
N ALA A 56 -5.02 -4.99 11.14
CA ALA A 56 -3.97 -5.01 12.16
C ALA A 56 -4.33 -4.15 13.39
N ARG A 57 -4.94 -2.97 13.19
CA ARG A 57 -5.42 -2.13 14.30
C ARG A 57 -6.56 -2.80 15.07
N ALA A 58 -7.51 -3.40 14.37
CA ALA A 58 -8.63 -4.11 14.99
C ALA A 58 -8.11 -5.26 15.88
N LEU A 59 -7.19 -6.08 15.37
CA LEU A 59 -6.58 -7.16 16.15
C LEU A 59 -5.87 -6.65 17.40
N LEU A 60 -5.14 -5.53 17.31
CA LEU A 60 -4.51 -4.95 18.50
C LEU A 60 -5.51 -4.39 19.51
N LEU A 61 -6.63 -3.84 19.05
CA LEU A 61 -7.68 -3.35 19.94
C LEU A 61 -8.33 -4.47 20.73
N ASP A 62 -8.55 -5.64 20.11
CA ASP A 62 -9.08 -6.83 20.78
C ASP A 62 -8.17 -7.32 21.92
N HIS A 63 -6.86 -7.05 21.81
CA HIS A 63 -5.84 -7.39 22.81
C HIS A 63 -5.34 -6.18 23.62
N ALA A 64 -6.04 -5.04 23.59
CA ALA A 64 -5.53 -3.78 24.15
C ALA A 64 -5.17 -3.86 25.65
N LYS A 65 -5.85 -4.71 26.42
CA LYS A 65 -5.57 -4.91 27.86
C LYS A 65 -4.24 -5.61 28.14
N GLU A 66 -3.71 -6.34 27.16
CA GLU A 66 -2.45 -7.08 27.25
C GLU A 66 -1.24 -6.27 26.73
N ILE A 67 -1.52 -5.21 25.97
CA ILE A 67 -0.51 -4.31 25.42
C ILE A 67 -0.11 -3.33 26.54
N ARG A 68 1.16 -3.37 26.98
CA ARG A 68 1.70 -2.42 27.96
C ARG A 68 1.53 -0.98 27.48
N ASP A 69 1.38 -0.06 28.43
CA ASP A 69 1.09 1.37 28.27
C ASP A 69 2.23 2.21 27.63
N SER A 70 2.97 1.69 26.64
CA SER A 70 3.94 2.48 25.88
C SER A 70 3.59 2.59 24.40
N ALA A 71 3.64 3.81 23.87
CA ALA A 71 3.46 4.08 22.44
C ALA A 71 4.53 3.40 21.56
N SER A 72 5.67 3.01 22.13
CA SER A 72 6.69 2.18 21.49
C SER A 72 6.25 0.73 21.32
N ASP A 73 5.62 0.15 22.34
CA ASP A 73 5.14 -1.24 22.29
C ASP A 73 4.03 -1.39 21.26
N TYR A 74 3.08 -0.45 21.23
CA TYR A 74 2.02 -0.44 20.23
C TYR A 74 2.57 -0.39 18.80
N ARG A 75 3.52 0.51 18.50
CA ARG A 75 4.10 0.63 17.15
C ARG A 75 4.83 -0.64 16.72
N ARG A 76 5.58 -1.25 17.64
CA ARG A 76 6.28 -2.51 17.38
C ARG A 76 5.29 -3.65 17.10
N LEU A 77 4.26 -3.80 17.94
CA LEU A 77 3.25 -4.84 17.78
C LEU A 77 2.44 -4.65 16.48
N PHE A 78 2.11 -3.41 16.13
CA PHE A 78 1.44 -3.09 14.88
C PHE A 78 2.27 -3.55 13.67
N ALA A 79 3.57 -3.26 13.65
CA ALA A 79 4.45 -3.71 12.58
C ALA A 79 4.50 -5.26 12.48
N LEU A 80 4.55 -5.96 13.61
CA LEU A 80 4.56 -7.43 13.65
C LEU A 80 3.25 -8.05 13.16
N VAL A 81 2.10 -7.54 13.63
CA VAL A 81 0.77 -8.01 13.22
C VAL A 81 0.55 -7.73 11.73
N ARG A 82 0.91 -6.54 11.26
CA ARG A 82 0.83 -6.16 9.84
C ARG A 82 1.65 -7.11 8.97
N ALA A 83 2.90 -7.41 9.36
CA ALA A 83 3.75 -8.35 8.64
C ALA A 83 3.18 -9.78 8.63
N LYS A 84 2.63 -10.23 9.76
CA LYS A 84 1.97 -11.55 9.86
C LYS A 84 0.77 -11.63 8.91
N LEU A 85 -0.13 -10.65 8.97
CA LEU A 85 -1.33 -10.61 8.12
C LEU A 85 -0.98 -10.49 6.63
N ALA A 86 0.07 -9.72 6.28
CA ALA A 86 0.54 -9.63 4.90
C ALA A 86 0.98 -11.00 4.37
N LYS A 87 1.81 -11.71 5.16
CA LYS A 87 2.28 -13.05 4.81
C LYS A 87 1.14 -14.06 4.63
N GLU A 88 0.16 -14.06 5.55
CA GLU A 88 -1.00 -14.95 5.48
C GLU A 88 -1.88 -14.71 4.25
N ARG A 89 -1.91 -13.47 3.74
CA ARG A 89 -2.71 -13.06 2.59
C ARG A 89 -1.94 -13.07 1.26
N GLY A 90 -0.68 -13.51 1.27
CA GLY A 90 0.19 -13.44 0.09
C GLY A 90 0.49 -12.01 -0.38
N PHE A 91 0.37 -11.03 0.52
CA PHE A 91 0.66 -9.62 0.24
C PHE A 91 2.13 -9.30 0.54
N THR A 92 2.77 -8.51 -0.32
CA THR A 92 4.14 -8.04 -0.10
C THR A 92 4.10 -6.58 0.38
N LEU A 93 4.72 -6.32 1.54
CA LEU A 93 4.86 -4.99 2.14
C LEU A 93 6.00 -4.18 1.51
#